data_AF-A0A7V5L3H2-F1
#
_entry.id   AF-A0A7V5L3H2-F1
#
_cell.length_a   1.000
_cell.length_b   1.000
_cell.length_c   1.000
_cell.angle_alpha   90.00
_cell.angle_beta   90.00
_cell.angle_gamma   90.00
#
_symmetry.space_group_name_H-M   'P 1'
#
loop_
_entity.id
_entity.type
_entity.pdbx_description
1 polymer ?
#
loop_
_entity_poly.entity_id
_entity_poly.type
_entity_poly.pdbx_seq_one_letter_code
_entity_poly.pdbx_strand_id
1 'polypeptide(L)'
;MLNIVETIKKIAFEIENAIQTEDLGYSDSENSSGEEQLKLDVKSDLIIEKAFTNVSSVKALVSEEKKGVMEMNPNGEYTLCYDPLDG
;
A
#
# COMPACT_ATOMS: atom_id res chain seq x y z
N MET A 1 14.84 -15.08 -1.50
CA MET A 1 14.56 -14.03 -0.50
C MET A 1 14.19 -12.77 -1.28
N LEU A 2 12.95 -12.28 -1.19
CA LEU A 2 12.60 -11.03 -1.86
C LEU A 2 13.19 -9.87 -1.04
N ASN A 3 13.84 -8.94 -1.72
CA ASN A 3 14.31 -7.70 -1.12
C ASN A 3 13.30 -6.58 -1.43
N ILE A 4 13.37 -5.49 -0.69
CA ILE A 4 12.42 -4.38 -0.75
C ILE A 4 12.25 -3.86 -2.19
N VAL A 5 13.35 -3.64 -2.91
CA VAL A 5 13.34 -3.08 -4.26
C VAL A 5 12.64 -4.00 -5.26
N GLU A 6 12.90 -5.31 -5.20
CA GLU A 6 12.24 -6.28 -6.07
C GLU A 6 10.75 -6.41 -5.77
N THR A 7 10.34 -6.27 -4.50
CA THR A 7 8.92 -6.20 -4.13
C THR A 7 8.26 -4.95 -4.70
N ILE A 8 8.90 -3.78 -4.60
CA ILE A 8 8.40 -2.51 -5.17
C ILE A 8 8.19 -2.62 -6.69
N LYS A 9 9.15 -3.21 -7.41
CA LYS A 9 9.02 -3.40 -8.86
C LYS A 9 7.80 -4.26 -9.22
N LYS A 10 7.51 -5.30 -8.44
CA LYS A 10 6.37 -6.19 -8.70
C LYS A 10 5.05 -5.49 -8.44
N ILE A 11 4.92 -4.84 -7.28
CA ILE A 11 3.66 -4.16 -6.93
C ILE A 11 3.37 -2.97 -7.85
N ALA A 12 4.39 -2.32 -8.41
CA ALA A 12 4.18 -1.27 -9.41
C ALA A 12 3.36 -1.77 -10.62
N PHE A 13 3.65 -2.97 -11.13
CA PHE A 13 2.85 -3.57 -12.21
C PHE A 13 1.45 -3.99 -11.74
N GLU A 14 1.30 -4.47 -10.50
CA GLU A 14 -0.02 -4.81 -9.96
C GLU A 14 -0.91 -3.57 -9.77
N ILE A 15 -0.34 -2.47 -9.29
CA ILE A 15 -1.01 -1.18 -9.16
C ILE A 15 -1.36 -0.63 -10.54
N GLU A 16 -0.44 -0.64 -11.52
CA GLU A 16 -0.73 -0.24 -12.90
C GLU A 16 -1.91 -1.02 -13.49
N ASN A 17 -1.93 -2.33 -13.32
CA ASN A 17 -3.05 -3.15 -13.77
C ASN A 17 -4.35 -2.82 -13.04
N ALA A 18 -4.31 -2.53 -11.73
CA ALA A 18 -5.48 -2.10 -10.99
C ALA A 18 -6.02 -0.76 -11.53
N ILE A 19 -5.16 0.21 -11.81
CA ILE A 19 -5.53 1.50 -12.42
C ILE A 19 -6.24 1.30 -13.76
N GLN A 20 -5.75 0.38 -14.60
CA GLN A 20 -6.27 0.16 -15.96
C GLN A 20 -7.58 -0.66 -16.00
N THR A 21 -7.85 -1.47 -14.97
CA THR A 21 -8.93 -2.47 -15.01
C THR A 21 -10.06 -2.19 -14.02
N GLU A 22 -9.81 -1.41 -12.97
CA GLU A 22 -10.83 -1.06 -12.00
C GLU A 22 -11.72 0.08 -12.51
N ASP A 23 -13.00 -0.05 -12.25
CA ASP A 23 -13.96 1.02 -12.48
C ASP A 23 -13.69 2.11 -11.42
N LEU A 24 -13.28 3.30 -11.85
CA LEU A 24 -12.85 4.45 -11.02
C LEU A 24 -13.97 5.04 -10.14
N GLY A 25 -15.03 4.28 -9.86
CA GLY A 25 -16.13 4.73 -9.01
C GLY A 25 -15.68 4.88 -7.56
N TYR A 26 -16.10 5.98 -6.93
CA TYR A 26 -15.87 6.29 -5.52
C TYR A 26 -16.20 5.12 -4.58
N SER A 27 -15.43 4.99 -3.49
CA SER A 27 -15.77 4.07 -2.40
C SER A 27 -16.91 4.69 -1.58
N ASP A 28 -17.86 3.88 -1.08
CA ASP A 28 -18.90 4.33 -0.14
C ASP A 28 -18.32 4.70 1.26
N SER A 29 -17.01 4.89 1.39
CA SER A 29 -16.30 5.18 2.64
C SER A 29 -15.60 6.54 2.56
N GLU A 30 -16.03 7.49 3.39
CA GLU A 30 -15.31 8.74 3.63
C GLU A 30 -13.99 8.47 4.36
N ASN A 31 -12.88 9.01 3.84
CA ASN A 31 -11.61 8.98 4.56
C ASN A 31 -11.65 9.89 5.80
N SER A 32 -10.63 9.82 6.66
CA SER A 32 -10.61 10.55 7.92
C SER A 32 -10.45 12.09 7.80
N SER A 33 -10.38 12.59 6.57
CA SER A 33 -10.34 14.01 6.18
C SER A 33 -11.66 14.48 5.54
N GLY A 34 -12.64 13.59 5.30
CA GLY A 34 -13.94 13.92 4.71
C GLY A 34 -13.95 13.94 3.18
N GLU A 35 -12.93 13.38 2.53
CA GLU A 35 -12.87 13.19 1.07
C GLU A 35 -13.38 11.79 0.70
N GLU A 36 -14.05 11.68 -0.45
CA GLU A 36 -14.45 10.39 -1.02
C GLU A 36 -13.19 9.60 -1.32
N GLN A 37 -12.92 8.56 -0.53
CA GLN A 37 -11.73 7.73 -0.72
C GLN A 37 -11.88 7.01 -2.07
N LEU A 38 -10.95 7.22 -3.01
CA LEU A 38 -11.01 6.52 -4.28
C LEU A 38 -10.78 5.03 -3.97
N LYS A 39 -11.60 4.15 -4.55
CA LYS A 39 -11.43 2.69 -4.42
C LYS A 39 -10.01 2.25 -4.77
N LEU A 40 -9.37 3.00 -5.65
CA LEU A 40 -8.03 2.77 -6.13
C LEU A 40 -6.95 3.02 -5.05
N ASP A 41 -7.05 4.05 -4.22
CA ASP A 41 -6.08 4.32 -3.14
C ASP A 41 -6.09 3.20 -2.10
N VAL A 42 -7.29 2.83 -1.65
CA VAL A 42 -7.49 1.71 -0.71
C VAL A 42 -6.95 0.41 -1.29
N LYS A 43 -7.15 0.18 -2.60
CA LYS A 43 -6.69 -1.04 -3.26
C LYS A 43 -5.17 -1.05 -3.43
N SER A 44 -4.57 0.06 -3.83
CA SER A 44 -3.12 0.22 -3.95
C SER A 44 -2.45 0.00 -2.60
N ASP A 45 -2.99 0.57 -1.52
CA ASP A 45 -2.50 0.33 -0.17
C ASP A 45 -2.55 -1.15 0.23
N LEU A 46 -3.66 -1.85 -0.09
CA LEU A 46 -3.81 -3.27 0.17
C LEU A 46 -2.82 -4.14 -0.61
N ILE A 47 -2.49 -3.77 -1.85
CA ILE A 47 -1.48 -4.45 -2.67
C ILE A 47 -0.11 -4.33 -2.00
N ILE A 48 0.26 -3.12 -1.57
CA ILE A 48 1.55 -2.84 -0.90
C ILE A 48 1.63 -3.63 0.41
N GLU A 49 0.61 -3.58 1.27
CA GLU A 49 0.58 -4.27 2.55
C GLU A 49 0.80 -5.79 2.40
N LYS A 50 0.05 -6.42 1.48
CA LYS A 50 0.16 -7.85 1.20
C LYS A 50 1.53 -8.24 0.69
N ALA A 51 2.12 -7.41 -0.18
CA ALA A 51 3.42 -7.70 -0.77
C ALA A 51 4.54 -7.66 0.28
N PHE A 52 4.47 -6.71 1.22
CA PHE A 52 5.49 -6.53 2.25
C PHE A 52 5.34 -7.42 3.47
N THR A 53 4.19 -8.08 3.64
CA THR A 53 3.99 -9.10 4.70
C THR A 53 5.07 -10.20 4.63
N ASN A 54 5.52 -10.56 3.42
CA ASN A 54 6.51 -11.62 3.19
C ASN A 54 7.97 -11.13 3.12
N VAL A 55 8.22 -9.83 3.35
CA VAL A 55 9.56 -9.25 3.28
C VAL A 55 10.11 -9.12 4.69
N SER A 56 10.84 -10.13 5.15
CA SER A 56 11.32 -10.22 6.55
C SER A 56 12.21 -9.07 7.01
N SER A 57 12.84 -8.33 6.08
CA SER A 57 13.63 -7.14 6.40
C SER A 57 12.77 -5.92 6.70
N VAL A 58 11.46 -5.94 6.42
CA VAL A 58 10.53 -4.83 6.69
C VAL A 58 9.87 -5.03 8.04
N LYS A 59 10.19 -4.12 8.95
CA LYS A 59 9.67 -4.07 10.31
C LYS A 59 8.23 -3.61 10.37
N ALA A 60 7.95 -2.51 9.68
CA ALA A 60 6.66 -1.86 9.73
C ALA A 60 6.41 -1.05 8.45
N LEU A 61 5.14 -0.76 8.21
CA LEU A 61 4.64 0.08 7.14
C LEU A 61 3.91 1.30 7.73
N VAL A 62 4.01 2.43 7.04
CA VAL A 62 3.26 3.66 7.31
C VAL A 62 2.72 4.16 5.97
N SER A 63 1.40 4.30 5.90
CA SER A 63 0.69 4.69 4.68
C SER A 63 0.00 6.04 4.88
N GLU A 64 -0.09 6.84 3.82
CA GLU A 64 -0.91 8.06 3.81
C GLU A 64 -2.39 7.76 4.09
N GLU A 65 -2.90 6.65 3.56
CA GLU A 65 -4.31 6.27 3.63
C GLU A 65 -4.76 5.77 5.02
N LYS A 66 -3.82 5.44 5.90
CA LYS A 66 -4.10 4.81 7.20
C LYS A 66 -3.49 5.56 8.36
N LYS A 67 -4.29 5.73 9.41
CA LYS A 67 -3.79 6.26 10.69
C LYS A 67 -3.03 5.18 11.45
N GLY A 68 -1.73 5.38 11.63
CA GLY A 68 -0.89 4.60 12.53
C GLY A 68 0.21 3.79 11.82
N VAL A 69 0.92 2.98 12.61
CA VAL A 69 2.01 2.13 12.14
C VAL A 69 1.50 0.71 12.02
N MET A 70 1.68 0.09 10.86
CA MET A 70 1.36 -1.32 10.62
C MET A 70 2.59 -2.18 10.87
N GLU A 71 2.62 -2.90 11.97
CA GLU A 71 3.73 -3.80 12.29
C GLU A 71 3.70 -5.04 11.37
N MET A 72 4.85 -5.36 10.78
CA MET A 72 5.02 -6.49 9.85
C MET A 72 5.89 -7.57 10.46
N ASN A 73 7.19 -7.33 10.57
CA ASN A 73 8.16 -8.29 11.10
C ASN A 73 8.92 -7.66 12.29
N PRO A 74 8.76 -8.12 13.54
CA PRO A 74 9.41 -7.49 14.69
C PRO A 74 10.95 -7.39 14.59
N ASN A 75 11.56 -8.33 13.86
CA ASN A 75 13.01 -8.40 13.63
C ASN A 75 13.47 -7.70 12.33
N GLY A 76 12.56 -7.04 11.62
CA GLY A 76 12.90 -6.30 10.41
C GLY A 76 13.79 -5.09 10.72
N GLU A 77 14.60 -4.70 9.74
CA GLU A 77 15.56 -3.59 9.86
C GLU A 77 14.97 -2.28 9.35
N TYR A 78 14.00 -2.34 8.44
CA TYR A 78 13.48 -1.17 7.72
C TYR A 78 12.03 -0.88 8.08
N THR A 79 11.71 0.40 8.27
CA THR A 79 10.32 0.88 8.26
C THR A 79 10.09 1.59 6.94
N LEU A 80 9.01 1.25 6.23
CA LEU A 80 8.68 1.86 4.95
C LEU A 80 7.52 2.84 5.13
N CYS A 81 7.73 4.08 4.74
CA CYS A 81 6.69 5.09 4.65
C CYS A 81 6.40 5.33 3.17
N TYR A 82 5.13 5.30 2.77
CA TYR A 82 4.74 5.43 1.37
C TYR A 82 3.39 6.14 1.22
N ASP A 83 3.24 6.76 0.06
CA ASP A 83 1.95 7.11 -0.53
C ASP A 83 1.64 6.02 -1.60
N PRO A 84 0.51 5.30 -1.45
CA PRO A 84 0.17 4.21 -2.36
C PRO A 84 -0.15 4.68 -3.79
N LEU A 85 -0.65 5.90 -3.96
CA LEU A 85 -1.04 6.45 -5.25
C LEU A 85 -1.11 7.99 -5.19
N ASP A 86 -0.01 8.64 -5.57
CA ASP A 86 0.07 10.09 -5.69
C ASP A 86 -0.78 10.60 -6.89
N GLY A 87 -1.57 11.66 -6.66
CA GLY A 87 -2.60 12.18 -7.59
C GLY A 87 -2.66 13.69 -7.68
#